data_AF-A0A8J1M5J7-F1
#
_entry.id   AF-A0A8J1M5J7-F1
#
_cell.length_a   1.000
_cell.length_b   1.000
_cell.length_c   1.000
_cell.angle_alpha   90.00
_cell.angle_beta   90.00
_cell.angle_gamma   90.00
#
_symmetry.space_group_name_H-M   'P 1'
#
loop_
_entity.id
_entity.type
_entity.pdbx_description
1 polymer ?
#
loop_
_entity_poly.entity_id
_entity_poly.type
_entity_poly.pdbx_seq_one_letter_code
_entity_poly.pdbx_strand_id
1 'polypeptide(L)'
;MDRFSWCTGLLDIDETLVIQQRGVRLSDGEEKDFCIAFPLSQIVFTEEQAGGIGKSAKIVVHLHPATPNKEPGPYQTSRYSYVKLSFREHGQIEFQRRLAEELTQRRWERLSASASPSMQMNKGPQTGRIKAVGIVGIERKLEEKRKETDKNISEAFEDLSKLMEKAKEMVELSKSIATKIKDKQGDISEDETIRFKSYLLSMGIANPVTRETHGSGTHYHMQLAKQLATMLQAPLEERGGIMSLTEVYCLVNRARGMELLSPEDLVNACKMLESLKLPIRLRVFDSGVMVIEHQSHNEEEMVASALETVSEKGSLTSEEFAKIVGMSVLLAKERLLLAENMGHLCRDDSVEGLRFYPNLFLTQS
;
A
#
# COMPACT_ATOMS: atom_id res chain seq x y z
N MET A 1 -25.03 -19.01 -4.62
CA MET A 1 -24.92 -17.81 -3.75
C MET A 1 -26.31 -17.27 -3.62
N ASP A 2 -26.91 -17.17 -2.42
CA ASP A 2 -28.25 -16.60 -2.28
C ASP A 2 -28.24 -15.09 -2.05
N ARG A 3 -28.93 -14.42 -2.99
CA ARG A 3 -29.36 -13.03 -3.21
C ARG A 3 -28.48 -11.84 -2.75
N PHE A 4 -28.11 -11.01 -3.73
CA PHE A 4 -27.50 -9.67 -3.56
C PHE A 4 -28.37 -8.57 -4.19
N SER A 5 -28.47 -7.42 -3.50
CA SER A 5 -28.24 -6.02 -3.97
C SER A 5 -28.51 -5.02 -2.80
N TRP A 6 -27.85 -3.86 -2.52
CA TRP A 6 -26.99 -2.92 -3.28
C TRP A 6 -26.18 -1.84 -2.42
N CYS A 7 -25.41 -0.95 -3.12
CA CYS A 7 -24.45 0.21 -2.93
C CYS A 7 -25.00 1.61 -2.43
N THR A 8 -24.26 2.77 -2.43
CA THR A 8 -24.49 4.13 -3.07
C THR A 8 -23.10 4.75 -3.31
N GLY A 9 -22.72 5.12 -4.54
CA GLY A 9 -21.46 5.83 -4.85
C GLY A 9 -20.82 5.41 -6.19
N LEU A 10 -20.06 6.33 -6.83
CA LEU A 10 -19.42 6.16 -8.15
C LEU A 10 -18.43 4.98 -8.14
N LEU A 11 -18.63 4.11 -9.13
CA LEU A 11 -17.89 2.88 -9.40
C LEU A 11 -16.74 3.16 -10.38
N ASP A 12 -15.64 2.42 -10.27
CA ASP A 12 -14.56 2.41 -11.27
C ASP A 12 -15.02 1.67 -12.56
N ILE A 13 -14.29 1.86 -13.68
CA ILE A 13 -14.67 1.38 -15.04
C ILE A 13 -14.95 -0.14 -15.11
N ASP A 14 -14.43 -0.92 -14.16
CA ASP A 14 -14.58 -2.39 -14.11
C ASP A 14 -15.56 -2.88 -13.01
N GLU A 15 -16.31 -2.00 -12.36
CA GLU A 15 -17.25 -2.35 -11.28
C GLU A 15 -18.73 -2.27 -11.75
N THR A 16 -19.61 -3.16 -11.25
CA THR A 16 -21.04 -3.23 -11.65
C THR A 16 -22.00 -2.91 -10.48
N LEU A 17 -22.97 -1.99 -10.69
CA LEU A 17 -23.94 -1.44 -9.70
C LEU A 17 -25.30 -2.17 -9.69
N VAL A 18 -25.96 -2.35 -8.53
CA VAL A 18 -27.26 -3.09 -8.42
C VAL A 18 -28.47 -2.35 -7.71
N ILE A 19 -28.58 -1.00 -7.69
CA ILE A 19 -29.74 -0.09 -7.24
C ILE A 19 -30.08 0.38 -5.78
N GLN A 20 -30.35 1.71 -5.64
CA GLN A 20 -30.34 2.64 -4.49
C GLN A 20 -31.48 2.96 -3.48
N GLN A 21 -31.23 2.92 -2.15
CA GLN A 21 -31.94 3.62 -1.03
C GLN A 21 -31.25 3.79 0.36
N ARG A 22 -31.86 4.61 1.23
CA ARG A 22 -31.32 5.20 2.48
C ARG A 22 -31.48 4.27 3.72
N GLY A 23 -30.41 4.09 4.49
CA GLY A 23 -30.41 3.39 5.80
C GLY A 23 -29.71 2.02 5.79
N VAL A 24 -29.31 1.55 6.98
CA VAL A 24 -28.57 0.29 7.21
C VAL A 24 -29.50 -0.79 7.77
N ARG A 25 -29.38 -2.07 7.34
CA ARG A 25 -29.74 -3.22 8.20
C ARG A 25 -29.04 -4.53 7.81
N LEU A 26 -28.30 -5.10 8.77
CA LEU A 26 -28.07 -6.54 8.99
C LEU A 26 -29.00 -6.91 10.16
N SER A 27 -29.79 -7.99 10.10
CA SER A 27 -30.92 -8.18 11.03
C SER A 27 -30.73 -9.33 12.03
N ASP A 28 -31.16 -9.08 13.27
CA ASP A 28 -31.81 -10.06 14.15
C ASP A 28 -33.22 -9.52 14.46
N GLY A 29 -34.29 -10.12 13.89
CA GLY A 29 -35.70 -9.73 14.10
C GLY A 29 -36.61 -9.54 12.86
N GLU A 30 -37.93 -9.45 13.11
CA GLU A 30 -39.09 -10.14 12.49
C GLU A 30 -39.52 -10.00 11.00
N GLU A 31 -38.89 -9.22 10.10
CA GLU A 31 -39.33 -9.19 8.68
C GLU A 31 -38.23 -9.59 7.69
N LYS A 32 -38.53 -10.59 6.84
CA LYS A 32 -37.59 -11.55 6.21
C LYS A 32 -37.53 -11.48 4.67
N ASP A 33 -37.42 -10.32 4.04
CA ASP A 33 -37.46 -10.32 2.57
C ASP A 33 -36.10 -10.33 1.87
N PHE A 34 -35.00 -9.84 2.46
CA PHE A 34 -33.66 -9.90 1.83
C PHE A 34 -32.50 -9.92 2.84
N CYS A 35 -31.58 -10.89 2.72
CA CYS A 35 -30.41 -11.06 3.59
C CYS A 35 -29.21 -11.63 2.79
N ILE A 36 -28.01 -11.07 2.99
CA ILE A 36 -26.75 -11.70 2.57
C ILE A 36 -26.25 -12.52 3.77
N ALA A 37 -26.30 -13.84 3.65
CA ALA A 37 -25.78 -14.75 4.66
C ALA A 37 -24.75 -15.69 4.03
N PHE A 38 -23.61 -15.82 4.69
CA PHE A 38 -22.66 -16.89 4.43
C PHE A 38 -22.25 -17.51 5.77
N PRO A 39 -22.04 -18.83 5.84
CA PRO A 39 -21.57 -19.48 7.04
C PRO A 39 -20.26 -18.87 7.52
N LEU A 40 -20.14 -18.61 8.83
CA LEU A 40 -18.88 -18.15 9.42
C LEU A 40 -17.74 -19.15 9.19
N SER A 41 -18.07 -20.45 9.07
CA SER A 41 -17.14 -21.51 8.71
C SER A 41 -16.52 -21.37 7.31
N GLN A 42 -17.10 -20.54 6.43
CA GLN A 42 -16.55 -20.27 5.10
C GLN A 42 -15.54 -19.13 5.10
N ILE A 43 -15.42 -18.36 6.17
CA ILE A 43 -14.51 -17.23 6.26
C ILE A 43 -13.10 -17.75 6.56
N VAL A 44 -12.14 -17.38 5.70
CA VAL A 44 -10.71 -17.70 5.87
C VAL A 44 -10.06 -16.68 6.78
N PHE A 45 -10.16 -15.41 6.41
CA PHE A 45 -9.66 -14.28 7.18
C PHE A 45 -10.36 -12.99 6.74
N THR A 46 -10.15 -11.93 7.52
CA THR A 46 -10.65 -10.59 7.22
C THR A 46 -9.50 -9.59 7.17
N GLU A 47 -9.51 -8.69 6.19
CA GLU A 47 -8.55 -7.59 6.06
C GLU A 47 -9.27 -6.24 6.18
N GLU A 48 -8.65 -5.27 6.84
CA GLU A 48 -9.12 -3.89 6.82
C GLU A 48 -8.42 -3.11 5.70
N GLN A 49 -9.20 -2.64 4.75
CA GLN A 49 -8.73 -1.81 3.65
C GLN A 49 -9.03 -0.33 3.97
N ALA A 50 -7.99 0.48 4.12
CA ALA A 50 -8.12 1.91 4.36
C ALA A 50 -8.95 2.58 3.25
N GLY A 51 -9.88 3.45 3.65
CA GLY A 51 -10.63 4.28 2.73
C GLY A 51 -9.78 5.46 2.25
N GLY A 52 -9.88 5.80 0.97
CA GLY A 52 -9.31 7.06 0.46
C GLY A 52 -9.98 8.30 1.08
N ILE A 53 -9.49 9.49 0.73
CA ILE A 53 -10.00 10.76 1.26
C ILE A 53 -11.54 10.83 1.13
N GLY A 54 -12.24 10.96 2.26
CA GLY A 54 -13.70 11.04 2.33
C GLY A 54 -14.45 9.71 2.26
N LYS A 55 -13.77 8.55 2.25
CA LYS A 55 -14.38 7.21 2.25
C LYS A 55 -14.06 6.48 3.56
N SER A 56 -15.04 5.75 4.10
CA SER A 56 -14.82 4.87 5.27
C SER A 56 -14.00 3.64 4.89
N ALA A 57 -13.26 3.10 5.86
CA ALA A 57 -12.54 1.83 5.71
C ALA A 57 -13.51 0.70 5.32
N LYS A 58 -13.01 -0.23 4.50
CA LYS A 58 -13.75 -1.41 4.05
C LYS A 58 -13.20 -2.64 4.76
N ILE A 59 -14.07 -3.59 5.08
CA ILE A 59 -13.67 -4.91 5.58
C ILE A 59 -13.75 -5.88 4.42
N VAL A 60 -12.63 -6.49 4.05
CA VAL A 60 -12.56 -7.54 3.03
C VAL A 60 -12.64 -8.88 3.72
N VAL A 61 -13.67 -9.68 3.40
CA VAL A 61 -13.89 -11.02 3.95
C VAL A 61 -13.52 -12.04 2.89
N HIS A 62 -12.43 -12.77 3.12
CA HIS A 62 -11.96 -13.82 2.21
C HIS A 62 -12.66 -15.13 2.53
N LEU A 63 -13.15 -15.81 1.50
CA LEU A 63 -14.00 -16.99 1.61
C LEU A 63 -13.35 -18.22 0.97
N HIS A 64 -13.55 -19.39 1.58
CA HIS A 64 -13.26 -20.67 0.93
C HIS A 64 -14.21 -20.93 -0.25
N PRO A 65 -13.80 -21.75 -1.23
CA PRO A 65 -14.70 -22.23 -2.27
C PRO A 65 -15.95 -22.89 -1.66
N ALA A 66 -17.09 -22.66 -2.31
CA ALA A 66 -18.34 -23.31 -1.92
C ALA A 66 -18.20 -24.84 -1.90
N THR A 67 -18.85 -25.50 -0.95
CA THR A 67 -18.89 -26.97 -0.91
C THR A 67 -19.63 -27.53 -2.13
N PRO A 68 -19.25 -28.72 -2.63
CA PRO A 68 -19.83 -29.29 -3.86
C PRO A 68 -21.34 -29.52 -3.80
N ASN A 69 -21.91 -29.71 -2.60
CA ASN A 69 -23.33 -29.99 -2.37
C ASN A 69 -24.14 -28.72 -2.06
N LYS A 70 -23.69 -27.54 -2.49
CA LYS A 70 -24.38 -26.28 -2.21
C LYS A 70 -25.64 -26.16 -3.07
N GLU A 71 -26.75 -25.76 -2.45
CA GLU A 71 -27.98 -25.43 -3.19
C GLU A 71 -27.76 -24.25 -4.15
N PRO A 72 -28.40 -24.28 -5.34
CA PRO A 72 -28.23 -23.23 -6.33
C PRO A 72 -28.79 -21.91 -5.80
N GLY A 73 -27.98 -20.85 -5.87
CA GLY A 73 -28.44 -19.49 -5.64
C GLY A 73 -28.20 -18.59 -6.86
N PRO A 74 -28.70 -17.34 -6.89
CA PRO A 74 -28.65 -16.37 -8.00
C PRO A 74 -27.35 -16.28 -8.76
N TYR A 75 -26.20 -16.48 -8.09
CA TYR A 75 -24.93 -16.71 -8.78
C TYR A 75 -24.35 -18.08 -8.41
N GLN A 76 -24.05 -18.88 -9.43
CA GLN A 76 -23.47 -20.21 -9.29
C GLN A 76 -21.95 -20.15 -9.06
N THR A 77 -21.28 -19.15 -9.64
CA THR A 77 -19.83 -18.95 -9.53
C THR A 77 -19.50 -17.46 -9.38
N SER A 78 -18.39 -17.15 -8.71
CA SER A 78 -17.82 -15.81 -8.61
C SER A 78 -16.40 -15.86 -9.18
N ARG A 79 -15.97 -14.77 -9.83
CA ARG A 79 -14.55 -14.60 -10.21
C ARG A 79 -13.65 -14.26 -9.02
N TYR A 80 -14.24 -13.82 -7.91
CA TYR A 80 -13.54 -13.38 -6.72
C TYR A 80 -13.84 -14.31 -5.53
N SER A 81 -12.81 -14.56 -4.74
CA SER A 81 -12.85 -15.37 -3.51
C SER A 81 -13.08 -14.52 -2.25
N TYR A 82 -13.62 -13.31 -2.40
CA TYR A 82 -13.83 -12.40 -1.28
C TYR A 82 -15.09 -11.55 -1.46
N VAL A 83 -15.57 -10.98 -0.35
CA VAL A 83 -16.65 -9.98 -0.29
C VAL A 83 -16.14 -8.75 0.43
N LYS A 84 -16.45 -7.55 -0.07
CA LYS A 84 -16.09 -6.28 0.59
C LYS A 84 -17.30 -5.68 1.29
N LEU A 85 -17.17 -5.38 2.57
CA LEU A 85 -18.16 -4.71 3.40
C LEU A 85 -17.74 -3.26 3.59
N SER A 86 -18.66 -2.33 3.37
CA SER A 86 -18.43 -0.89 3.55
C SER A 86 -19.48 -0.30 4.46
N PHE A 87 -19.07 0.63 5.32
CA PHE A 87 -19.90 1.21 6.38
C PHE A 87 -20.06 2.71 6.11
N ARG A 88 -21.27 3.25 6.21
CA ARG A 88 -21.53 4.67 5.91
C ARG A 88 -21.53 5.59 7.11
N GLU A 89 -22.08 5.12 8.21
CA GLU A 89 -22.41 5.94 9.38
C GLU A 89 -21.84 5.28 10.64
N HIS A 90 -20.60 4.79 10.55
CA HIS A 90 -19.86 4.10 11.62
C HIS A 90 -20.35 2.65 11.86
N GLY A 91 -19.69 1.92 12.78
CA GLY A 91 -20.01 0.52 13.11
C GLY A 91 -19.03 -0.50 12.55
N GLN A 92 -18.08 -0.10 11.70
CA GLN A 92 -17.04 -0.98 11.17
C GLN A 92 -16.16 -1.58 12.28
N ILE A 93 -15.81 -0.77 13.27
CA ILE A 93 -14.93 -1.19 14.38
C ILE A 93 -15.64 -2.24 15.24
N GLU A 94 -16.90 -1.99 15.62
CA GLU A 94 -17.67 -2.92 16.45
C GLU A 94 -18.02 -4.20 15.67
N PHE A 95 -18.38 -4.09 14.39
CA PHE A 95 -18.61 -5.25 13.53
C PHE A 95 -17.35 -6.11 13.39
N GLN A 96 -16.21 -5.49 13.09
CA GLN A 96 -14.92 -6.20 12.97
C GLN A 96 -14.54 -6.87 14.28
N ARG A 97 -14.72 -6.18 15.41
CA ARG A 97 -14.46 -6.74 16.75
C ARG A 97 -15.32 -7.97 17.03
N ARG A 98 -16.63 -7.88 16.80
CA ARG A 98 -17.59 -8.99 17.00
C ARG A 98 -17.33 -10.15 16.06
N LEU A 99 -17.05 -9.86 14.79
CA LEU A 99 -16.72 -10.87 13.80
C LEU A 99 -15.42 -11.59 14.16
N ALA A 100 -14.37 -10.86 14.52
CA ALA A 100 -13.11 -11.45 14.98
C ALA A 100 -13.28 -12.30 16.24
N GLU A 101 -14.12 -11.86 17.18
CA GLU A 101 -14.46 -12.61 18.38
C GLU A 101 -15.16 -13.93 18.05
N GLU A 102 -16.20 -13.92 17.22
CA GLU A 102 -16.90 -15.13 16.78
C GLU A 102 -16.00 -16.05 15.94
N LEU A 103 -15.14 -15.48 15.09
CA LEU A 103 -14.18 -16.24 14.28
C LEU A 103 -13.13 -16.95 15.14
N THR A 104 -12.73 -16.33 16.24
CA THR A 104 -11.80 -16.90 17.22
C THR A 104 -12.48 -17.99 18.05
N GLN A 105 -13.73 -17.77 18.44
CA GLN A 105 -14.47 -18.69 19.30
C GLN A 105 -15.02 -19.92 18.56
N ARG A 106 -15.15 -19.84 17.23
CA ARG A 106 -15.60 -20.93 16.34
C ARG A 106 -16.82 -21.68 16.87
N ARG A 107 -17.81 -20.96 17.40
CA ARG A 107 -18.94 -21.57 18.12
C ARG A 107 -19.74 -22.57 17.27
N TRP A 108 -19.73 -22.40 15.95
CA TRP A 108 -20.36 -23.32 14.99
C TRP A 108 -19.75 -24.74 15.00
N GLU A 109 -18.50 -24.89 15.43
CA GLU A 109 -17.86 -26.20 15.57
C GLU A 109 -18.38 -26.96 16.81
N ARG A 110 -18.79 -26.22 17.85
CA ARG A 110 -19.31 -26.80 19.11
C ARG A 110 -20.75 -27.32 18.98
N LEU A 111 -21.57 -26.67 18.17
CA LEU A 111 -22.97 -27.07 17.95
C LEU A 111 -23.10 -28.42 17.20
N SER A 112 -22.11 -28.76 16.37
CA SER A 112 -22.11 -29.99 15.58
C SER A 112 -21.91 -31.27 16.43
N ALA A 113 -21.48 -31.12 17.70
CA ALA A 113 -21.23 -32.25 18.59
C ALA A 113 -22.45 -32.67 19.45
N SER A 114 -23.57 -31.91 19.44
CA SER A 114 -24.69 -32.13 20.38
C SER A 114 -26.07 -32.35 19.74
N ALA A 115 -26.19 -32.37 18.41
CA ALA A 115 -27.45 -32.65 17.72
C ALA A 115 -27.57 -34.14 17.32
N SER A 116 -27.89 -34.99 18.30
CA SER A 116 -28.44 -36.33 18.03
C SER A 116 -29.86 -36.40 18.58
N PRO A 117 -30.91 -36.24 17.75
CA PRO A 117 -32.24 -36.74 18.09
C PRO A 117 -32.38 -38.15 17.52
N SER A 118 -32.44 -39.13 18.42
CA SER A 118 -33.01 -40.44 18.16
C SER A 118 -34.47 -40.29 17.71
N MET A 119 -34.89 -40.91 16.61
CA MET A 119 -36.14 -41.67 16.50
C MET A 119 -36.24 -42.41 15.15
N GLN A 120 -36.21 -43.75 15.27
CA GLN A 120 -36.96 -44.78 14.53
C GLN A 120 -37.04 -44.73 12.99
N MET A 121 -36.41 -45.73 12.35
CA MET A 121 -37.08 -46.56 11.35
C MET A 121 -36.52 -47.99 11.39
N ASN A 122 -37.41 -48.96 11.58
CA ASN A 122 -37.09 -50.37 11.47
C ASN A 122 -37.93 -51.00 10.34
N LYS A 123 -37.21 -51.70 9.46
CA LYS A 123 -37.60 -52.78 8.53
C LYS A 123 -38.31 -52.46 7.20
N GLY A 124 -37.52 -52.63 6.14
CA GLY A 124 -37.94 -53.14 4.83
C GLY A 124 -36.69 -53.44 3.99
N PRO A 125 -36.41 -54.69 3.56
CA PRO A 125 -35.13 -55.06 2.97
C PRO A 125 -35.16 -54.95 1.45
N GLN A 126 -34.07 -54.51 0.82
CA GLN A 126 -33.58 -55.13 -0.42
C GLN A 126 -32.17 -54.66 -0.83
N THR A 127 -31.26 -55.64 -0.79
CA THR A 127 -30.26 -55.96 -1.83
C THR A 127 -29.54 -54.81 -2.55
N GLY A 128 -28.23 -54.69 -2.28
CA GLY A 128 -27.35 -53.85 -3.10
C GLY A 128 -25.90 -53.94 -2.69
N ARG A 129 -25.23 -55.05 -2.98
CA ARG A 129 -23.78 -55.19 -2.86
C ARG A 129 -23.14 -54.49 -4.07
N ILE A 130 -22.56 -53.30 -3.90
CA ILE A 130 -21.47 -52.83 -4.76
C ILE A 130 -20.40 -52.21 -3.86
N LYS A 131 -19.23 -52.86 -3.85
CA LYS A 131 -18.02 -52.41 -3.16
C LYS A 131 -17.48 -51.16 -3.87
N ALA A 132 -17.59 -49.98 -3.27
CA ALA A 132 -16.90 -48.77 -3.71
C ALA A 132 -15.60 -48.59 -2.90
N VAL A 133 -14.57 -49.33 -3.30
CA VAL A 133 -13.18 -49.10 -2.87
C VAL A 133 -12.60 -48.04 -3.81
N GLY A 134 -12.40 -46.79 -3.36
CA GLY A 134 -11.69 -45.81 -4.19
C GLY A 134 -11.70 -44.34 -3.75
N ILE A 135 -12.82 -43.83 -3.22
CA ILE A 135 -12.95 -42.37 -2.93
C ILE A 135 -12.73 -42.05 -1.45
N VAL A 136 -13.18 -42.91 -0.54
CA VAL A 136 -13.08 -42.73 0.92
C VAL A 136 -11.63 -42.60 1.39
N GLY A 137 -10.68 -43.29 0.74
CA GLY A 137 -9.26 -43.20 1.09
C GLY A 137 -8.59 -41.89 0.65
N ILE A 138 -9.08 -41.28 -0.45
CA ILE A 138 -8.59 -39.98 -0.93
C ILE A 138 -9.20 -38.86 -0.10
N GLU A 139 -10.49 -38.97 0.24
CA GLU A 139 -11.21 -38.04 1.10
C GLU A 139 -10.58 -37.98 2.49
N ARG A 140 -10.27 -39.14 3.08
CA ARG A 140 -9.53 -39.24 4.36
C ARG A 140 -8.13 -38.64 4.29
N LYS A 141 -7.39 -38.87 3.20
CA LYS A 141 -6.06 -38.26 3.00
C LYS A 141 -6.13 -36.74 2.81
N LEU A 142 -7.16 -36.23 2.16
CA LEU A 142 -7.38 -34.79 1.98
C LEU A 142 -7.76 -34.13 3.31
N GLU A 143 -8.58 -34.79 4.11
CA GLU A 143 -8.99 -34.33 5.44
C GLU A 143 -7.82 -34.37 6.44
N GLU A 144 -7.00 -35.43 6.42
CA GLU A 144 -5.77 -35.51 7.21
C GLU A 144 -4.77 -34.40 6.83
N LYS A 145 -4.58 -34.11 5.53
CA LYS A 145 -3.75 -32.98 5.08
C LYS A 145 -4.31 -31.62 5.50
N ARG A 146 -5.64 -31.43 5.45
CA ARG A 146 -6.28 -30.19 5.94
C ARG A 146 -6.03 -30.01 7.43
N LYS A 147 -6.20 -31.07 8.21
CA LYS A 147 -5.96 -31.06 9.66
C LYS A 147 -4.49 -30.79 10.02
N GLU A 148 -3.56 -31.35 9.24
CA GLU A 148 -2.14 -31.07 9.38
C GLU A 148 -1.81 -29.61 9.02
N THR A 149 -2.40 -29.09 7.95
CA THR A 149 -2.24 -27.69 7.52
C THR A 149 -2.81 -26.73 8.58
N ASP A 150 -4.01 -27.00 9.10
CA ASP A 150 -4.64 -26.19 10.15
C ASP A 150 -3.82 -26.21 11.45
N LYS A 151 -3.24 -27.35 11.80
CA LYS A 151 -2.34 -27.46 12.95
C LYS A 151 -1.09 -26.60 12.75
N ASN A 152 -0.45 -26.71 11.59
CA ASN A 152 0.75 -25.93 11.26
C ASN A 152 0.45 -24.42 11.24
N ILE A 153 -0.69 -24.02 10.68
CA ILE A 153 -1.15 -22.62 10.69
C ILE A 153 -1.41 -22.14 12.13
N SER A 154 -2.06 -22.95 12.96
CA SER A 154 -2.35 -22.59 14.36
C SER A 154 -1.07 -22.42 15.18
N GLU A 155 -0.09 -23.32 14.97
CA GLU A 155 1.23 -23.25 15.58
C GLU A 155 1.98 -21.99 15.14
N ALA A 156 1.95 -21.66 13.84
CA ALA A 156 2.56 -20.43 13.32
C ALA A 156 1.91 -19.15 13.89
N PHE A 157 0.59 -19.12 14.11
CA PHE A 157 -0.10 -17.98 14.73
C PHE A 157 0.21 -17.85 16.23
N GLU A 158 0.33 -18.98 16.94
CA GLU A 158 0.75 -18.97 18.34
C GLU A 158 2.19 -18.43 18.48
N ASP A 159 3.09 -18.87 17.60
CA ASP A 159 4.47 -18.39 17.55
C ASP A 159 4.57 -16.91 17.16
N LEU A 160 3.75 -16.46 16.20
CA LEU A 160 3.64 -15.03 15.87
C LEU A 160 3.14 -14.24 17.08
N SER A 161 2.15 -14.75 17.81
CA SER A 161 1.62 -14.07 19.01
C SER A 161 2.67 -13.95 20.11
N LYS A 162 3.45 -15.02 20.36
CA LYS A 162 4.61 -14.99 21.27
C LYS A 162 5.67 -14.00 20.80
N LEU A 163 5.94 -13.94 19.49
CA LEU A 163 6.87 -12.98 18.91
C LEU A 163 6.39 -11.53 19.11
N MET A 164 5.09 -11.27 18.94
CA MET A 164 4.50 -9.94 19.18
C MET A 164 4.58 -9.54 20.65
N GLU A 165 4.39 -10.46 21.59
CA GLU A 165 4.56 -10.22 23.03
C GLU A 165 6.01 -9.83 23.35
N LYS A 166 6.99 -10.55 22.78
CA LYS A 166 8.42 -10.22 22.92
C LYS A 166 8.80 -8.90 22.26
N ALA A 167 8.22 -8.58 21.11
CA ALA A 167 8.41 -7.28 20.48
C ALA A 167 7.83 -6.16 21.35
N LYS A 168 6.68 -6.36 22.01
CA LYS A 168 6.07 -5.39 22.91
C LYS A 168 6.94 -5.10 24.14
N GLU A 169 7.49 -6.13 24.78
CA GLU A 169 8.46 -5.99 25.88
C GLU A 169 9.67 -5.14 25.44
N MET A 170 10.21 -5.42 24.25
CA MET A 170 11.36 -4.71 23.68
C MET A 170 11.04 -3.24 23.34
N VAL A 171 9.84 -2.95 22.85
CA VAL A 171 9.36 -1.57 22.59
C VAL A 171 9.19 -0.79 23.89
N GLU A 172 8.65 -1.41 24.93
CA GLU A 172 8.46 -0.77 26.23
C GLU A 172 9.79 -0.45 26.91
N LEU A 173 10.73 -1.40 26.88
CA LEU A 173 12.11 -1.19 27.34
C LEU A 173 12.77 -0.04 26.57
N SER A 174 12.61 -0.03 25.25
CA SER A 174 13.13 1.03 24.37
C SER A 174 12.59 2.42 24.73
N LYS A 175 11.29 2.53 25.03
CA LYS A 175 10.67 3.80 25.48
C LYS A 175 11.23 4.24 26.84
N SER A 176 11.40 3.32 27.78
CA SER A 176 11.96 3.60 29.11
C SER A 176 13.43 4.03 29.06
N ILE A 177 14.21 3.46 28.15
CA ILE A 177 15.59 3.91 27.91
C ILE A 177 15.59 5.30 27.26
N ALA A 178 14.73 5.54 26.27
CA ALA A 178 14.61 6.85 25.62
C ALA A 178 14.24 7.97 26.61
N THR A 179 13.32 7.72 27.56
CA THR A 179 12.99 8.70 28.61
C THR A 179 14.16 8.92 29.57
N LYS A 180 14.86 7.86 30.02
CA LYS A 180 16.06 8.01 30.86
C LYS A 180 17.18 8.79 30.17
N ILE A 181 17.37 8.62 28.86
CA ILE A 181 18.35 9.37 28.08
C ILE A 181 17.95 10.86 28.02
N LYS A 182 16.66 11.15 27.85
CA LYS A 182 16.13 12.52 27.87
C LYS A 182 16.31 13.20 29.23
N ASP A 183 16.08 12.48 30.33
CA ASP A 183 16.10 13.02 31.69
C ASP A 183 17.53 13.22 32.25
N LYS A 184 18.53 12.55 31.69
CA LYS A 184 19.96 12.61 32.14
C LYS A 184 20.87 13.42 31.22
N GLN A 185 20.32 14.41 30.51
CA GLN A 185 21.07 15.20 29.53
C GLN A 185 22.33 15.85 30.16
N GLY A 186 23.51 15.27 29.88
CA GLY A 186 24.81 15.72 30.40
C GLY A 186 25.79 14.60 30.82
N ASP A 187 25.31 13.40 31.15
CA ASP A 187 26.13 12.34 31.78
C ASP A 187 26.30 11.07 30.92
N ILE A 188 25.75 11.07 29.70
CA ILE A 188 25.76 9.93 28.77
C ILE A 188 26.59 10.29 27.54
N SER A 189 27.49 9.39 27.14
CA SER A 189 28.32 9.57 25.95
C SER A 189 27.48 9.64 24.67
N GLU A 190 27.88 10.51 23.74
CA GLU A 190 27.23 10.68 22.44
C GLU A 190 27.22 9.36 21.64
N ASP A 191 28.25 8.52 21.77
CA ASP A 191 28.37 7.22 21.10
C ASP A 191 27.29 6.21 21.57
N GLU A 192 26.97 6.18 22.87
CA GLU A 192 25.94 5.29 23.42
C GLU A 192 24.54 5.69 22.91
N THR A 193 24.28 6.99 22.83
CA THR A 193 23.04 7.53 22.28
C THR A 193 22.92 7.20 20.79
N ILE A 194 24.02 7.23 20.04
CA ILE A 194 24.05 6.89 18.61
C ILE A 194 23.70 5.41 18.38
N ARG A 195 24.33 4.49 19.12
CA ARG A 195 24.07 3.04 19.01
C ARG A 195 22.66 2.66 19.43
N PHE A 196 22.14 3.30 20.48
CA PHE A 196 20.78 3.02 20.93
C PHE A 196 19.74 3.42 19.87
N LYS A 197 19.91 4.61 19.28
CA LYS A 197 18.99 5.08 18.23
C LYS A 197 19.13 4.26 16.92
N SER A 198 20.31 3.76 16.56
CA SER A 198 20.45 2.85 15.40
C SER A 198 19.74 1.51 15.63
N TYR A 199 19.77 1.00 16.86
CA TYR A 199 19.03 -0.19 17.24
C TYR A 199 17.50 0.02 17.08
N LEU A 200 16.95 1.17 17.50
CA LEU A 200 15.52 1.49 17.31
C LEU A 200 15.09 1.50 15.84
N LEU A 201 15.93 2.07 14.97
CA LEU A 201 15.67 2.13 13.53
C LEU A 201 15.66 0.71 12.91
N SER A 202 16.64 -0.12 13.26
CA SER A 202 16.69 -1.51 12.79
C SER A 202 15.52 -2.37 13.24
N MET A 203 14.87 -2.02 14.36
CA MET A 203 13.66 -2.69 14.85
C MET A 203 12.36 -2.13 14.25
N GLY A 204 12.42 -1.10 13.40
CA GLY A 204 11.23 -0.45 12.83
C GLY A 204 10.42 0.37 13.84
N ILE A 205 11.00 0.71 14.99
CA ILE A 205 10.34 1.56 15.99
C ILE A 205 10.56 3.01 15.58
N ALA A 206 9.49 3.68 15.14
CA ALA A 206 9.52 5.11 14.87
C ALA A 206 9.96 5.88 16.13
N ASN A 207 10.97 6.74 15.96
CA ASN A 207 11.68 7.49 17.00
C ASN A 207 10.74 7.99 18.13
N PRO A 208 10.77 7.42 19.36
CA PRO A 208 9.98 7.92 20.49
C PRO A 208 10.63 9.15 21.14
N VAL A 209 11.90 9.42 20.83
CA VAL A 209 12.57 10.69 21.14
C VAL A 209 12.12 11.70 20.09
N THR A 210 11.14 12.50 20.49
CA THR A 210 10.61 13.63 19.73
C THR A 210 11.75 14.47 19.13
N ARG A 211 11.53 14.90 17.88
CA ARG A 211 12.07 16.11 17.22
C ARG A 211 13.03 16.92 18.11
N GLU A 212 14.24 17.13 17.61
CA GLU A 212 15.32 17.96 18.22
C GLU A 212 16.24 17.21 19.19
N THR A 213 17.15 16.40 18.65
CA THR A 213 18.57 16.37 19.09
C THR A 213 19.36 15.40 18.21
N HIS A 214 20.40 15.96 17.60
CA HIS A 214 21.28 15.42 16.57
C HIS A 214 21.79 13.98 16.81
N GLY A 215 22.15 13.27 15.73
CA GLY A 215 23.08 12.14 15.84
C GLY A 215 22.87 10.96 14.87
N SER A 216 21.95 10.03 15.17
CA SER A 216 22.07 8.67 14.59
C SER A 216 21.27 8.40 13.32
N GLY A 217 20.00 8.83 13.22
CA GLY A 217 19.23 8.74 11.97
C GLY A 217 19.92 9.57 10.89
N THR A 218 20.52 10.69 11.32
CA THR A 218 21.41 11.54 10.54
C THR A 218 22.64 10.77 10.05
N HIS A 219 23.27 9.89 10.86
CA HIS A 219 24.46 9.15 10.41
C HIS A 219 24.13 8.08 9.37
N TYR A 220 23.06 7.30 9.55
CA TYR A 220 22.60 6.34 8.54
C TYR A 220 22.29 7.05 7.22
N HIS A 221 21.44 8.08 7.26
CA HIS A 221 21.09 8.86 6.06
C HIS A 221 22.29 9.61 5.48
N MET A 222 23.28 10.00 6.28
CA MET A 222 24.53 10.62 5.80
C MET A 222 25.36 9.65 4.98
N GLN A 223 25.55 8.43 5.48
CA GLN A 223 26.30 7.42 4.74
C GLN A 223 25.55 7.01 3.47
N LEU A 224 24.23 6.88 3.56
CA LEU A 224 23.38 6.63 2.42
C LEU A 224 23.46 7.77 1.39
N ALA A 225 23.47 9.03 1.81
CA ALA A 225 23.61 10.19 0.92
C ALA A 225 24.93 10.17 0.14
N LYS A 226 26.05 9.82 0.80
CA LYS A 226 27.34 9.64 0.13
C LYS A 226 27.31 8.50 -0.89
N GLN A 227 26.71 7.37 -0.54
CA GLN A 227 26.54 6.25 -1.48
C GLN A 227 25.68 6.64 -2.69
N LEU A 228 24.58 7.36 -2.47
CA LEU A 228 23.71 7.86 -3.53
C LEU A 228 24.46 8.79 -4.47
N ALA A 229 25.27 9.72 -3.95
CA ALA A 229 26.09 10.61 -4.78
C ALA A 229 27.03 9.83 -5.70
N THR A 230 27.69 8.79 -5.19
CA THR A 230 28.56 7.94 -6.01
C THR A 230 27.78 7.12 -7.03
N MET A 231 26.67 6.50 -6.64
CA MET A 231 25.87 5.66 -7.54
C MET A 231 25.17 6.44 -8.65
N LEU A 232 24.75 7.67 -8.36
CA LEU A 232 23.94 8.47 -9.28
C LEU A 232 24.78 9.34 -10.22
N GLN A 233 26.10 9.47 -10.00
CA GLN A 233 26.93 10.35 -10.82
C GLN A 233 26.84 10.03 -12.32
N ALA A 234 27.16 8.80 -12.72
CA ALA A 234 27.10 8.40 -14.14
C ALA A 234 25.66 8.40 -14.70
N PRO A 235 24.64 7.80 -14.04
CA PRO A 235 23.27 7.86 -14.54
C PRO A 235 22.70 9.27 -14.70
N LEU A 236 23.12 10.21 -13.85
CA LEU A 236 22.67 11.59 -13.89
C LEU A 236 23.33 12.34 -15.06
N GLU A 237 24.63 12.14 -15.30
CA GLU A 237 25.35 12.68 -16.45
C GLU A 237 24.76 12.17 -17.78
N GLU A 238 24.48 10.86 -17.88
CA GLU A 238 23.86 10.24 -19.06
C GLU A 238 22.46 10.80 -19.37
N ARG A 239 21.77 11.36 -18.37
CA ARG A 239 20.40 11.89 -18.48
C ARG A 239 20.34 13.43 -18.49
N GLY A 240 21.45 14.09 -18.78
CA GLY A 240 21.49 15.55 -18.90
C GLY A 240 21.47 16.29 -17.56
N GLY A 241 21.91 15.63 -16.49
CA GLY A 241 22.16 16.25 -15.18
C GLY A 241 20.96 16.33 -14.25
N ILE A 242 19.81 15.74 -14.62
CA ILE A 242 18.57 15.76 -13.82
C ILE A 242 17.79 14.44 -13.92
N MET A 243 17.24 13.98 -12.79
CA MET A 243 16.42 12.76 -12.69
C MET A 243 15.30 12.93 -11.67
N SER A 244 14.12 12.35 -11.94
CA SER A 244 13.06 12.30 -10.93
C SER A 244 13.45 11.39 -9.75
N LEU A 245 13.00 11.74 -8.54
CA LEU A 245 13.28 10.92 -7.36
C LEU A 245 12.69 9.51 -7.47
N THR A 246 11.59 9.37 -8.23
CA THR A 246 10.99 8.07 -8.55
C THR A 246 11.88 7.21 -9.45
N GLU A 247 12.55 7.80 -10.43
CA GLU A 247 13.51 7.07 -11.27
C GLU A 247 14.75 6.69 -10.46
N VAL A 248 15.22 7.60 -9.60
CA VAL A 248 16.32 7.35 -8.66
C VAL A 248 15.98 6.17 -7.75
N TYR A 249 14.78 6.16 -7.15
CA TYR A 249 14.32 5.05 -6.31
C TYR A 249 14.38 3.70 -7.03
N CYS A 250 13.80 3.65 -8.23
CA CYS A 250 13.82 2.44 -9.05
C CYS A 250 15.24 2.01 -9.43
N LEU A 251 16.10 2.97 -9.83
CA LEU A 251 17.47 2.70 -10.23
C LEU A 251 18.28 2.11 -9.08
N VAL A 252 18.24 2.75 -7.92
CA VAL A 252 19.03 2.33 -6.76
C VAL A 252 18.56 0.98 -6.24
N ASN A 253 17.25 0.76 -6.11
CA ASN A 253 16.73 -0.52 -5.65
C ASN A 253 16.98 -1.67 -6.63
N ARG A 254 16.93 -1.38 -7.95
CA ARG A 254 17.30 -2.36 -8.97
C ARG A 254 18.78 -2.73 -8.92
N ALA A 255 19.66 -1.79 -8.52
CA ALA A 255 21.08 -2.04 -8.38
C ALA A 255 21.44 -2.82 -7.09
N ARG A 256 20.67 -2.67 -6.01
CA ARG A 256 20.95 -3.29 -4.70
C ARG A 256 20.57 -4.77 -4.59
N GLY A 257 19.49 -5.21 -5.24
CA GLY A 257 19.07 -6.62 -5.27
C GLY A 257 18.47 -7.14 -3.95
N MET A 258 19.28 -7.33 -2.91
CA MET A 258 18.86 -7.67 -1.55
C MET A 258 19.29 -6.51 -0.64
N GLU A 259 18.43 -6.04 0.28
CA GLU A 259 18.54 -4.75 1.01
C GLU A 259 17.99 -3.53 0.26
N LEU A 260 16.70 -3.58 -0.06
CA LEU A 260 15.97 -2.48 -0.67
C LEU A 260 15.85 -1.29 0.29
N LEU A 261 15.93 -0.09 -0.28
CA LEU A 261 15.62 1.17 0.40
C LEU A 261 14.12 1.41 0.42
N SER A 262 13.62 1.87 1.56
CA SER A 262 12.28 2.45 1.65
C SER A 262 12.23 3.82 0.95
N PRO A 263 11.06 4.29 0.49
CA PRO A 263 10.90 5.64 -0.03
C PRO A 263 11.32 6.72 0.98
N GLU A 264 11.02 6.51 2.26
CA GLU A 264 11.36 7.44 3.35
C GLU A 264 12.87 7.56 3.53
N ASP A 265 13.59 6.44 3.51
CA ASP A 265 15.04 6.44 3.67
C ASP A 265 15.75 7.15 2.52
N LEU A 266 15.27 6.94 1.29
CA LEU A 266 15.79 7.63 0.12
C LEU A 266 15.60 9.14 0.25
N VAL A 267 14.37 9.59 0.55
CA VAL A 267 14.06 11.02 0.70
C VAL A 267 14.91 11.65 1.81
N ASN A 268 15.02 11.00 2.96
CA ASN A 268 15.78 11.53 4.10
C ASN A 268 17.28 11.60 3.79
N ALA A 269 17.85 10.65 3.05
CA ALA A 269 19.22 10.74 2.58
C ALA A 269 19.42 11.85 1.54
N CYS A 270 18.49 12.00 0.59
CA CYS A 270 18.55 13.05 -0.42
C CYS A 270 18.51 14.46 0.20
N LYS A 271 17.78 14.67 1.29
CA LYS A 271 17.78 15.94 2.05
C LYS A 271 19.15 16.29 2.66
N MET A 272 20.03 15.31 2.85
CA MET A 272 21.36 15.55 3.42
C MET A 272 22.40 15.94 2.37
N LEU A 273 22.12 15.76 1.07
CA LEU A 273 23.10 15.94 0.00
C LEU A 273 23.76 17.33 0.01
N GLU A 274 22.94 18.38 0.14
CA GLU A 274 23.40 19.76 0.14
C GLU A 274 24.20 20.11 1.40
N SER A 275 23.73 19.65 2.56
CA SER A 275 24.44 19.83 3.84
C SER A 275 25.84 19.18 3.86
N LEU A 276 26.00 18.09 3.10
CA LEU A 276 27.25 17.36 2.95
C LEU A 276 28.12 17.89 1.80
N LYS A 277 27.67 18.93 1.08
CA LYS A 277 28.36 19.52 -0.08
C LYS A 277 28.71 18.47 -1.15
N LEU A 278 27.79 17.55 -1.40
CA LEU A 278 27.92 16.53 -2.44
C LEU A 278 27.61 17.15 -3.82
N PRO A 279 28.12 16.57 -4.93
CA PRO A 279 27.98 17.14 -6.28
C PRO A 279 26.55 17.13 -6.83
N ILE A 280 25.62 16.51 -6.11
CA ILE A 280 24.20 16.42 -6.47
C ILE A 280 23.35 17.04 -5.37
N ARG A 281 22.17 17.55 -5.72
CA ARG A 281 21.22 18.14 -4.77
C ARG A 281 19.80 17.64 -5.02
N LEU A 282 18.98 17.70 -3.96
CA LEU A 282 17.55 17.48 -4.03
C LEU A 282 16.85 18.80 -4.32
N ARG A 283 16.05 18.85 -5.38
CA ARG A 283 15.18 19.97 -5.71
C ARG A 283 13.73 19.54 -5.69
N VAL A 284 12.84 20.46 -5.32
CA VAL A 284 11.39 20.26 -5.33
C VAL A 284 10.78 21.36 -6.20
N PHE A 285 10.06 20.97 -7.24
CA PHE A 285 9.29 21.90 -8.08
C PHE A 285 8.00 22.33 -7.37
N ASP A 286 7.39 23.42 -7.83
CA ASP A 286 6.12 23.94 -7.28
C ASP A 286 4.97 22.91 -7.39
N SER A 287 5.06 21.99 -8.36
CA SER A 287 4.16 20.86 -8.50
C SER A 287 4.28 19.80 -7.39
N GLY A 288 5.31 19.90 -6.55
CA GLY A 288 5.68 18.89 -5.55
C GLY A 288 6.55 17.76 -6.10
N VAL A 289 6.87 17.78 -7.40
CA VAL A 289 7.79 16.80 -8.01
C VAL A 289 9.18 16.98 -7.42
N MET A 290 9.72 15.90 -6.86
CA MET A 290 11.07 15.85 -6.32
C MET A 290 12.04 15.31 -7.37
N VAL A 291 13.17 15.98 -7.53
CA VAL A 291 14.22 15.61 -8.49
C VAL A 291 15.60 15.66 -7.85
N ILE A 292 16.52 14.85 -8.36
CA ILE A 292 17.95 14.95 -8.11
C ILE A 292 18.59 15.59 -9.33
N GLU A 293 19.41 16.61 -9.10
CA GLU A 293 20.15 17.29 -10.16
C GLU A 293 21.60 17.56 -9.73
N HIS A 294 22.49 17.74 -10.71
CA HIS A 294 23.87 18.12 -10.45
C HIS A 294 23.93 19.55 -9.91
N GLN A 295 24.89 19.87 -9.03
CA GLN A 295 25.00 21.21 -8.47
C GLN A 295 25.37 22.27 -9.52
N SER A 296 26.02 21.85 -10.62
CA SER A 296 26.30 22.72 -11.77
C SER A 296 25.11 22.92 -12.71
N HIS A 297 23.94 22.34 -12.40
CA HIS A 297 22.76 22.50 -13.24
C HIS A 297 22.22 23.93 -13.10
N ASN A 298 22.29 24.70 -14.20
CA ASN A 298 21.87 26.10 -14.24
C ASN A 298 20.46 26.21 -14.83
N GLU A 299 19.53 26.75 -14.05
CA GLU A 299 18.14 26.95 -14.46
C GLU A 299 18.02 27.93 -15.63
N GLU A 300 18.85 28.98 -15.67
CA GLU A 300 18.80 30.01 -16.72
C GLU A 300 19.19 29.41 -18.08
N GLU A 301 20.25 28.60 -18.12
CA GLU A 301 20.67 27.89 -19.34
C GLU A 301 19.61 26.88 -19.80
N MET A 302 18.99 26.18 -18.83
CA MET A 302 17.91 25.25 -19.12
C MET A 302 16.71 25.98 -19.76
N VAL A 303 16.32 27.13 -19.24
CA VAL A 303 15.22 27.95 -19.76
C VAL A 303 15.56 28.54 -21.13
N ALA A 304 16.79 29.03 -21.31
CA ALA A 304 17.26 29.56 -22.60
C ALA A 304 17.22 28.50 -23.71
N SER A 305 17.73 27.30 -23.43
CA SER A 305 17.68 26.17 -24.38
C SER A 305 16.25 25.68 -24.65
N ALA A 306 15.33 25.81 -23.67
CA ALA A 306 13.93 25.49 -23.89
C ALA A 306 13.28 26.51 -24.84
N LEU A 307 13.52 27.80 -24.62
CA LEU A 307 13.05 28.88 -25.50
C LEU A 307 13.58 28.72 -26.93
N GLU A 308 14.86 28.39 -27.09
CA GLU A 308 15.46 28.14 -28.41
C GLU A 308 14.75 27.00 -29.13
N THR A 309 14.58 25.85 -28.46
CA THR A 309 13.92 24.66 -29.04
C THR A 309 12.46 24.95 -29.43
N VAL A 310 11.72 25.67 -28.57
CA VAL A 310 10.33 26.06 -28.87
C VAL A 310 10.27 27.05 -30.02
N SER A 311 11.19 28.01 -30.09
CA SER A 311 11.26 29.01 -31.16
C SER A 311 11.57 28.38 -32.52
N GLU A 312 12.50 27.42 -32.58
CA GLU A 312 12.83 26.69 -33.82
C GLU A 312 11.64 25.91 -34.39
N LYS A 313 10.77 25.39 -33.53
CA LYS A 313 9.59 24.62 -33.92
C LYS A 313 8.31 25.45 -34.01
N GLY A 314 8.38 26.73 -33.63
CA GLY A 314 7.24 27.63 -33.49
C GLY A 314 6.40 27.37 -32.23
N SER A 315 6.01 26.12 -31.98
CA SER A 315 5.33 25.71 -30.75
C SER A 315 5.50 24.23 -30.46
N LEU A 316 5.43 23.87 -29.18
CA LEU A 316 5.53 22.49 -28.74
C LEU A 316 4.62 22.18 -27.57
N THR A 317 4.05 20.98 -27.56
CA THR A 317 3.51 20.34 -26.35
C THR A 317 4.65 19.77 -25.51
N SER A 318 4.38 19.44 -24.24
CA SER A 318 5.39 18.80 -23.37
C SER A 318 5.87 17.45 -23.92
N GLU A 319 5.03 16.71 -24.63
CA GLU A 319 5.42 15.43 -25.25
C GLU A 319 6.33 15.60 -26.46
N GLU A 320 6.04 16.56 -27.33
CA GLU A 320 6.89 16.87 -28.50
C GLU A 320 8.26 17.38 -28.03
N PHE A 321 8.27 18.28 -27.05
CA PHE A 321 9.51 18.78 -26.45
C PHE A 321 10.33 17.65 -25.82
N ALA A 322 9.69 16.77 -25.05
CA ALA A 322 10.35 15.62 -24.43
C ALA A 322 11.04 14.72 -25.47
N LYS A 323 10.38 14.44 -26.60
CA LYS A 323 10.93 13.63 -27.69
C LYS A 323 12.13 14.28 -28.36
N ILE A 324 12.11 15.60 -28.55
CA ILE A 324 13.20 16.34 -29.19
C ILE A 324 14.43 16.38 -28.29
N VAL A 325 14.24 16.70 -27.00
CA VAL A 325 15.34 16.88 -26.04
C VAL A 325 15.85 15.54 -25.49
N GLY A 326 15.06 14.48 -25.59
CA GLY A 326 15.44 13.17 -25.06
C GLY A 326 15.31 13.07 -23.54
N MET A 327 14.25 13.65 -22.97
CA MET A 327 13.98 13.61 -21.54
C MET A 327 12.56 13.09 -21.24
N SER A 328 12.24 12.84 -19.96
CA SER A 328 10.90 12.39 -19.59
C SER A 328 9.87 13.51 -19.76
N VAL A 329 8.62 13.14 -20.09
CA VAL A 329 7.52 14.11 -20.28
C VAL A 329 7.27 14.93 -19.01
N LEU A 330 7.47 14.32 -17.83
CA LEU A 330 7.37 15.01 -16.55
C LEU A 330 8.36 16.17 -16.46
N LEU A 331 9.66 15.90 -16.70
CA LEU A 331 10.70 16.93 -16.61
C LEU A 331 10.59 17.96 -17.74
N ALA A 332 10.18 17.53 -18.94
CA ALA A 332 9.87 18.43 -20.04
C ALA A 332 8.78 19.43 -19.67
N LYS A 333 7.71 18.97 -19.02
CA LYS A 333 6.63 19.82 -18.55
C LYS A 333 7.10 20.83 -17.49
N GLU A 334 7.84 20.38 -16.48
CA GLU A 334 8.39 21.28 -15.44
C GLU A 334 9.32 22.34 -16.05
N ARG A 335 10.15 21.96 -17.02
CA ARG A 335 11.04 22.89 -17.73
C ARG A 335 10.29 23.95 -18.54
N LEU A 336 9.24 23.55 -19.26
CA LEU A 336 8.40 24.48 -20.02
C LEU A 336 7.60 25.43 -19.12
N LEU A 337 7.06 24.90 -18.02
CA LEU A 337 6.37 25.72 -17.01
C LEU A 337 7.31 26.70 -16.31
N LEU A 338 8.56 26.31 -16.04
CA LEU A 338 9.54 27.24 -15.49
C LEU A 338 9.86 28.37 -16.47
N ALA A 339 10.08 28.04 -17.75
CA ALA A 339 10.33 29.04 -18.79
C ALA A 339 9.14 29.99 -18.99
N GLU A 340 7.92 29.49 -18.84
CA GLU A 340 6.71 30.30 -18.81
C GLU A 340 6.64 31.21 -17.58
N ASN A 341 6.91 30.68 -16.38
CA ASN A 341 6.91 31.46 -15.13
C ASN A 341 7.93 32.61 -15.18
N MET A 342 9.04 32.43 -15.90
CA MET A 342 10.04 33.46 -16.15
C MET A 342 9.66 34.42 -17.29
N GLY A 343 8.51 34.21 -17.94
CA GLY A 343 7.98 35.06 -19.01
C GLY A 343 8.60 34.82 -20.38
N HIS A 344 9.44 33.80 -20.57
CA HIS A 344 10.04 33.49 -21.87
C HIS A 344 9.07 32.79 -22.82
N LEU A 345 8.19 31.94 -22.25
CA LEU A 345 7.14 31.25 -23.00
C LEU A 345 5.76 31.74 -22.57
N CYS A 346 4.78 31.54 -23.45
CA CYS A 346 3.36 31.66 -23.12
C CYS A 346 2.65 30.34 -23.48
N ARG A 347 1.54 30.06 -22.78
CA ARG A 347 0.73 28.86 -23.03
C ARG A 347 -0.47 29.15 -23.92
N ASP A 348 -0.81 28.18 -24.75
CA ASP A 348 -2.10 28.06 -25.43
C ASP A 348 -2.76 26.76 -24.95
N ASP A 349 -3.91 26.88 -24.29
CA ASP A 349 -4.67 25.75 -23.74
C ASP A 349 -5.97 25.61 -24.52
N SER A 350 -6.01 24.59 -25.39
CA SER A 350 -7.13 24.35 -26.30
C SER A 350 -7.55 22.88 -26.26
N VAL A 351 -8.57 22.54 -27.07
CA VAL A 351 -9.01 21.14 -27.25
C VAL A 351 -7.91 20.24 -27.84
N GLU A 352 -6.92 20.83 -28.51
CA GLU A 352 -5.76 20.12 -29.06
C GLU A 352 -4.69 19.84 -27.99
N GLY A 353 -4.84 20.41 -26.79
CA GLY A 353 -3.95 20.26 -25.65
C GLY A 353 -3.17 21.53 -25.32
N LEU A 354 -2.33 21.43 -24.29
CA LEU A 354 -1.49 22.51 -23.80
C LEU A 354 -0.22 22.64 -24.66
N ARG A 355 -0.10 23.74 -25.41
CA ARG A 355 1.07 24.11 -26.21
C ARG A 355 1.79 25.31 -25.59
N PHE A 356 3.10 25.35 -25.79
CA PHE A 356 3.95 26.48 -25.41
C PHE A 356 4.51 27.17 -26.66
N TYR A 357 4.49 28.50 -26.63
CA TYR A 357 4.99 29.39 -27.69
C TYR A 357 6.00 30.37 -27.10
N PRO A 358 6.92 30.94 -27.92
CA PRO A 358 7.73 32.07 -27.50
C PRO A 358 6.83 33.24 -27.09
N ASN A 359 7.18 33.94 -26.01
CA ASN A 359 6.35 35.03 -25.51
C ASN A 359 6.50 36.30 -26.37
N LEU A 360 5.72 36.38 -27.44
CA LEU A 360 5.70 37.52 -28.35
C LEU A 360 5.06 38.77 -27.71
N PHE A 361 4.23 38.62 -26.67
CA PHE A 361 3.61 39.74 -25.96
C PHE A 361 4.62 40.64 -25.26
N LEU A 362 5.80 40.12 -24.90
CA LEU A 362 6.87 40.89 -24.25
C LEU A 362 7.95 41.36 -25.23
N THR A 363 8.02 40.79 -26.43
CA THR A 363 9.12 41.03 -27.39
C THR A 363 8.70 41.84 -28.62
N GLN A 364 7.41 41.88 -28.95
CA GLN A 364 6.86 42.59 -30.11
C GLN A 364 5.79 43.61 -29.74
N SER A 365 5.74 44.03 -28.47
CA SER A 365 4.81 45.04 -27.94
C SER A 365 5.20 46.47 -28.28
#